data_AF-A0A942P1Y7-F1
#
_entry.id   AF-A0A942P1Y7-F1
#
_cell.length_a   1.000
_cell.length_b   1.000
_cell.length_c   1.000
_cell.angle_alpha   90.00
_cell.angle_beta   90.00
_cell.angle_gamma   90.00
#
_symmetry.space_group_name_H-M   'P 1'
#
loop_
_entity.id
_entity.type
_entity.pdbx_description
1 polymer ?
#
loop_
_entity_poly.entity_id
_entity_poly.type
_entity_poly.pdbx_seq_one_letter_code
_entity_poly.pdbx_strand_id
1 'polypeptide(L)'
;MPEAQAQQMIAEVNWLAFAPMTVISHKLSRLRSADPLARAGWILDLMFRLLFTAPFQREVLPAAGEITFDVTVCPLAEYFSKQGVPELTTSAACSLDHRMASIWGVTLHRAQTIAEGHPRCDFRFRKTPIVWTTKKSVKSIHASHLALKVTPA
;
A
#
# COMPACT_ATOMS: atom_id res chain seq x y z
N MET A 1 -17.32 -7.38 19.26
CA MET A 1 -16.11 -6.75 18.69
C MET A 1 -16.55 -5.52 17.92
N PRO A 2 -15.98 -4.32 18.16
CA PRO A 2 -16.30 -3.12 17.38
C PRO A 2 -15.96 -3.31 15.89
N GLU A 3 -16.74 -2.72 15.00
CA GLU A 3 -16.58 -2.83 13.54
C GLU A 3 -15.18 -2.41 13.06
N ALA A 4 -14.68 -1.28 13.58
CA ALA A 4 -13.33 -0.80 13.27
C ALA A 4 -12.23 -1.80 13.64
N GLN A 5 -12.41 -2.55 14.75
CA GLN A 5 -11.48 -3.59 15.15
C GLN A 5 -11.51 -4.78 14.19
N ALA A 6 -12.71 -5.17 13.73
CA ALA A 6 -12.87 -6.23 12.72
C ALA A 6 -12.20 -5.85 11.40
N GLN A 7 -12.43 -4.62 10.93
CA GLN A 7 -11.81 -4.07 9.73
C GLN A 7 -10.28 -4.04 9.83
N GLN A 8 -9.73 -3.64 10.98
CA GLN A 8 -8.30 -3.67 11.22
C GLN A 8 -7.75 -5.11 11.14
N MET A 9 -8.43 -6.08 11.75
CA MET A 9 -8.02 -7.48 11.68
C MET A 9 -8.04 -8.03 10.26
N ILE A 10 -9.06 -7.67 9.46
CA ILE A 10 -9.13 -8.02 8.04
C ILE A 10 -7.91 -7.48 7.29
N ALA A 11 -7.55 -6.21 7.51
CA ALA A 11 -6.39 -5.61 6.88
C ALA A 11 -5.07 -6.31 7.28
N GLU A 12 -4.91 -6.68 8.55
CA GLU A 12 -3.72 -7.40 8.99
C GLU A 12 -3.63 -8.81 8.43
N VAL A 13 -4.71 -9.58 8.44
CA VAL A 13 -4.71 -10.96 7.89
C VAL A 13 -4.42 -10.94 6.39
N ASN A 14 -5.04 -10.02 5.64
CA ASN A 14 -4.74 -9.87 4.22
C ASN A 14 -3.29 -9.43 4.00
N TRP A 15 -2.76 -8.54 4.84
CA TRP A 15 -1.36 -8.17 4.77
C TRP A 15 -0.42 -9.34 5.04
N LEU A 16 -0.72 -10.23 6.00
CA LEU A 16 0.08 -11.44 6.23
C LEU A 16 0.16 -12.33 4.99
N ALA A 17 -0.91 -12.41 4.19
CA ALA A 17 -0.90 -13.13 2.93
C ALA A 17 -0.05 -12.43 1.84
N PHE A 18 -0.13 -11.10 1.73
CA PHE A 18 0.53 -10.33 0.67
C PHE A 18 1.99 -9.95 0.96
N ALA A 19 2.38 -9.80 2.23
CA ALA A 19 3.69 -9.28 2.61
C ALA A 19 4.86 -10.13 2.09
N PRO A 20 4.85 -11.48 2.19
CA PRO A 20 5.96 -12.30 1.70
C PRO A 20 6.20 -12.11 0.20
N MET A 21 5.13 -12.15 -0.60
CA MET A 21 5.21 -11.95 -2.06
C MET A 21 5.67 -10.55 -2.42
N THR A 22 5.23 -9.52 -1.67
CA THR A 22 5.66 -8.14 -1.85
C THR A 22 7.17 -7.99 -1.59
N VAL A 23 7.68 -8.57 -0.50
CA VAL A 23 9.11 -8.53 -0.15
C VAL A 23 9.96 -9.27 -1.18
N ILE A 24 9.53 -10.49 -1.57
CA ILE A 24 10.29 -11.33 -2.50
C ILE A 24 10.36 -10.69 -3.88
N SER A 25 9.22 -10.26 -4.44
CA SER A 25 9.18 -9.57 -5.74
C SER A 25 10.01 -8.29 -5.73
N HIS A 26 9.95 -7.50 -4.64
CA HIS A 26 10.78 -6.33 -4.49
C HIS A 26 12.27 -6.68 -4.46
N LYS A 27 12.71 -7.69 -3.70
CA LYS A 27 14.12 -8.11 -3.67
C LYS A 27 14.61 -8.57 -5.05
N LEU A 28 13.84 -9.40 -5.74
CA LEU A 28 14.19 -9.91 -7.06
C LEU A 28 14.26 -8.81 -8.12
N SER A 29 13.41 -7.79 -8.04
CA SER A 29 13.43 -6.66 -8.98
C SER A 29 14.76 -5.88 -9.00
N ARG A 30 15.63 -6.03 -7.98
CA ARG A 30 16.98 -5.42 -7.95
C ARG A 30 17.87 -5.90 -9.08
N LEU A 31 17.62 -7.09 -9.62
CA LEU A 31 18.36 -7.62 -10.77
C LEU A 31 18.05 -6.83 -12.07
N ARG A 32 16.97 -6.06 -12.08
CA ARG A 32 16.48 -5.35 -13.27
C ARG A 32 16.82 -3.87 -13.29
N SER A 33 16.90 -3.21 -12.14
CA SER A 33 17.24 -1.78 -12.04
C SER A 33 17.70 -1.43 -10.63
N ALA A 34 18.47 -0.34 -10.50
CA ALA A 34 18.78 0.28 -9.21
C ALA A 34 17.69 1.28 -8.77
N ASP A 35 16.87 1.79 -9.70
CA ASP A 35 15.84 2.79 -9.41
C ASP A 35 14.59 2.14 -8.78
N PRO A 36 14.23 2.48 -7.52
CA PRO A 36 13.04 1.96 -6.85
C PRO A 36 11.75 2.22 -7.62
N LEU A 37 11.62 3.38 -8.27
CA LEU A 37 10.41 3.73 -9.00
C LEU A 37 10.27 2.84 -10.24
N ALA A 38 11.34 2.70 -11.03
CA ALA A 38 11.34 1.81 -12.20
C ALA A 38 11.02 0.35 -11.83
N ARG A 39 11.53 -0.11 -10.68
CA ARG A 39 11.25 -1.45 -10.14
C ARG A 39 9.79 -1.62 -9.74
N ALA A 40 9.21 -0.63 -9.04
CA ALA A 40 7.80 -0.64 -8.66
C ALA A 40 6.89 -0.70 -9.90
N GLY A 41 7.19 0.08 -10.94
CA GLY A 41 6.45 0.05 -12.20
C GLY A 41 6.47 -1.32 -12.87
N TRP A 42 7.65 -1.95 -12.91
CA TRP A 42 7.77 -3.31 -13.43
C TRP A 42 6.99 -4.36 -12.61
N ILE A 43 7.02 -4.26 -11.27
CA ILE A 43 6.24 -5.14 -10.39
C ILE A 43 4.73 -4.93 -10.64
N LEU A 44 4.28 -3.68 -10.71
CA LEU A 44 2.88 -3.34 -11.00
C LEU A 44 2.44 -3.91 -12.36
N ASP A 45 3.25 -3.76 -13.40
CA ASP A 45 2.96 -4.37 -14.70
C ASP A 45 2.86 -5.89 -14.64
N LEU A 46 3.73 -6.55 -13.86
CA LEU A 46 3.65 -7.98 -13.63
C LEU A 46 2.36 -8.36 -12.88
N MET A 47 1.99 -7.60 -11.84
CA MET A 47 0.75 -7.83 -11.09
C MET A 47 -0.49 -7.68 -11.97
N PHE A 48 -0.57 -6.66 -12.83
CA PHE A 48 -1.69 -6.51 -13.77
C PHE A 48 -1.71 -7.54 -14.89
N ARG A 49 -0.58 -8.21 -15.16
CA ARG A 49 -0.52 -9.33 -16.11
C ARG A 49 -0.92 -10.67 -15.50
N LEU A 50 -0.71 -10.87 -14.20
CA LEU A 50 -0.85 -12.19 -13.55
C LEU A 50 -1.97 -12.27 -12.50
N LEU A 51 -2.23 -11.18 -11.78
CA LEU A 51 -3.15 -11.14 -10.64
C LEU A 51 -4.37 -10.27 -10.90
N PHE A 52 -4.15 -9.04 -11.40
CA PHE A 52 -5.22 -8.09 -11.72
C PHE A 52 -5.56 -8.15 -13.22
N THR A 53 -5.90 -9.35 -13.68
CA THR A 53 -6.32 -9.63 -15.05
C THR A 53 -7.81 -9.33 -15.24
N ALA A 54 -8.34 -9.53 -16.45
CA ALA A 54 -9.76 -9.33 -16.73
C ALA A 54 -10.64 -10.03 -15.67
N PRO A 55 -11.61 -9.32 -15.06
CA PRO A 55 -12.22 -8.09 -15.53
C PRO A 55 -11.60 -6.76 -15.04
N PHE A 56 -10.46 -6.78 -14.34
CA PHE A 56 -9.78 -5.51 -14.02
C PHE A 56 -9.44 -4.72 -15.29
N GLN A 57 -9.64 -3.41 -15.24
CA GLN A 57 -9.21 -2.49 -16.29
C GLN A 57 -8.38 -1.37 -15.69
N ARG A 58 -7.23 -1.11 -16.33
CA ARG A 58 -6.38 0.05 -16.02
C ARG A 58 -6.04 0.84 -17.27
N GLU A 59 -5.93 2.14 -17.11
CA GLU A 59 -5.42 3.08 -18.11
C GLU A 59 -4.09 3.65 -17.60
N VAL A 60 -3.00 3.40 -18.31
CA VAL A 60 -1.69 3.97 -17.97
C VAL A 60 -1.59 5.37 -18.56
N LEU A 61 -1.30 6.34 -17.71
CA LEU A 61 -1.21 7.75 -18.09
C LEU A 61 0.25 8.16 -18.27
N PRO A 62 0.60 9.00 -19.26
CA PRO A 62 1.95 9.53 -19.40
C PRO A 62 2.29 10.49 -18.26
N ALA A 63 3.39 10.24 -17.55
CA ALA A 63 3.93 11.17 -16.56
C ALA A 63 5.46 11.07 -16.48
N ALA A 64 6.14 12.22 -16.40
CA ALA A 64 7.59 12.26 -16.22
C ALA A 64 7.95 12.09 -14.73
N GLY A 65 8.79 11.11 -14.42
CA GLY A 65 9.30 10.90 -13.05
C GLY A 65 8.28 10.30 -12.07
N GLU A 66 7.13 9.82 -12.55
CA GLU A 66 6.08 9.19 -11.76
C GLU A 66 5.55 7.94 -12.47
N ILE A 67 4.90 7.05 -11.72
CA ILE A 67 4.06 6.00 -12.32
C ILE A 67 2.62 6.41 -12.08
N THR A 68 1.89 6.61 -13.17
CA THR A 68 0.50 7.09 -13.13
C THR A 68 -0.40 6.17 -13.92
N PHE A 69 -1.44 5.67 -13.27
CA PHE A 69 -2.50 4.92 -13.95
C PHE A 69 -3.81 5.05 -13.18
N ASP A 70 -4.91 4.88 -13.89
CA ASP A 70 -6.24 4.84 -13.32
C ASP A 70 -6.79 3.42 -13.44
N VAL A 71 -7.37 2.88 -12.37
CA VAL A 71 -8.20 1.67 -12.44
C VAL A 71 -9.64 2.12 -12.66
N THR A 72 -10.23 1.71 -13.78
CA THR A 72 -11.60 2.08 -14.19
C THR A 72 -12.60 0.97 -13.94
N VAL A 73 -12.14 -0.28 -13.80
CA VAL A 73 -12.95 -1.43 -13.37
C VAL A 73 -12.21 -2.20 -12.29
N CYS A 74 -12.84 -2.32 -11.12
CA CYS A 74 -12.30 -3.00 -9.94
C CYS A 74 -13.26 -4.11 -9.47
N PRO A 75 -13.01 -5.38 -9.87
CA PRO A 75 -13.83 -6.52 -9.45
C PRO A 75 -13.90 -6.71 -7.92
N LEU A 76 -12.90 -6.25 -7.16
CA LEU A 76 -12.94 -6.31 -5.69
C LEU A 76 -13.99 -5.36 -5.12
N ALA A 77 -14.01 -4.11 -5.57
CA ALA A 77 -15.02 -3.13 -5.13
C ALA A 77 -16.42 -3.57 -5.55
N GLU A 78 -16.56 -4.08 -6.78
CA GLU A 78 -17.82 -4.64 -7.27
C GLU A 78 -18.29 -5.83 -6.41
N TYR A 79 -17.38 -6.74 -6.05
CA TYR A 79 -17.69 -7.92 -5.24
C TYR A 79 -18.25 -7.53 -3.87
N PHE A 80 -17.51 -6.72 -3.10
CA PHE A 80 -17.95 -6.32 -1.76
C PHE A 80 -19.22 -5.46 -1.78
N SER A 81 -19.38 -4.62 -2.80
CA SER A 81 -20.64 -3.89 -3.01
C SER A 81 -21.82 -4.83 -3.24
N LYS A 82 -21.67 -5.87 -4.08
CA LYS A 82 -22.72 -6.88 -4.32
C LYS A 82 -23.04 -7.71 -3.07
N GLN A 83 -22.08 -7.89 -2.17
CA GLN A 83 -22.31 -8.55 -0.88
C GLN A 83 -22.97 -7.63 0.16
N GLY A 84 -23.22 -6.35 -0.16
CA GLY A 84 -23.83 -5.39 0.76
C GLY A 84 -22.87 -4.86 1.85
N VAL A 85 -21.56 -5.03 1.65
CA VAL A 85 -20.50 -4.61 2.61
C VAL A 85 -19.38 -3.83 1.90
N PRO A 86 -19.69 -2.77 1.14
CA PRO A 86 -18.71 -2.02 0.35
C PRO A 86 -17.58 -1.42 1.20
N GLU A 87 -17.86 -1.05 2.45
CA GLU A 87 -16.91 -0.49 3.42
C GLU A 87 -15.73 -1.42 3.72
N LEU A 88 -15.91 -2.73 3.55
CA LEU A 88 -14.85 -3.72 3.77
C LEU A 88 -13.80 -3.74 2.67
N THR A 89 -14.09 -3.21 1.47
CA THR A 89 -13.15 -3.22 0.33
C THR A 89 -11.82 -2.57 0.70
N THR A 90 -11.86 -1.46 1.44
CA THR A 90 -10.66 -0.71 1.83
C THR A 90 -9.75 -1.55 2.72
N SER A 91 -10.31 -2.18 3.75
CA SER A 91 -9.55 -3.05 4.65
C SER A 91 -9.15 -4.37 4.01
N ALA A 92 -9.98 -4.92 3.12
CA ALA A 92 -9.72 -6.18 2.47
C ALA A 92 -8.62 -6.09 1.38
N ALA A 93 -8.52 -4.95 0.69
CA ALA A 93 -7.65 -4.81 -0.47
C ALA A 93 -6.96 -3.46 -0.57
N CYS A 94 -7.68 -2.33 -0.60
CA CYS A 94 -7.10 -1.05 -1.01
C CYS A 94 -6.00 -0.56 -0.06
N SER A 95 -6.08 -0.88 1.23
CA SER A 95 -5.08 -0.51 2.23
C SER A 95 -3.72 -1.19 2.01
N LEU A 96 -3.68 -2.33 1.33
CA LEU A 96 -2.46 -3.07 1.03
C LEU A 96 -1.53 -2.29 0.10
N ASP A 97 -2.09 -1.46 -0.80
CA ASP A 97 -1.33 -0.72 -1.80
C ASP A 97 -0.32 0.25 -1.17
N HIS A 98 -0.69 0.92 -0.07
CA HIS A 98 0.21 1.82 0.65
C HIS A 98 1.32 1.04 1.39
N ARG A 99 1.00 -0.15 1.92
CA ARG A 99 2.00 -1.02 2.56
C ARG A 99 2.99 -1.55 1.53
N MET A 100 2.51 -1.96 0.36
CA MET A 100 3.36 -2.36 -0.77
C MET A 100 4.27 -1.22 -1.23
N ALA A 101 3.72 -0.01 -1.41
CA ALA A 101 4.48 1.18 -1.79
C ALA A 101 5.65 1.43 -0.82
N SER A 102 5.37 1.35 0.49
CA SER A 102 6.38 1.50 1.55
C SER A 102 7.52 0.48 1.41
N ILE A 103 7.20 -0.82 1.24
CA ILE A 103 8.21 -1.86 1.00
C ILE A 103 9.01 -1.59 -0.28
N TRP A 104 8.35 -1.09 -1.32
CA TRP A 104 9.00 -0.79 -2.59
C TRP A 104 9.90 0.44 -2.55
N GLY A 105 9.90 1.20 -1.45
CA GLY A 105 10.67 2.44 -1.33
C GLY A 105 10.10 3.57 -2.18
N VAL A 106 8.79 3.58 -2.41
CA VAL A 106 8.05 4.63 -3.12
C VAL A 106 6.90 5.15 -2.26
N THR A 107 6.41 6.33 -2.59
CA THR A 107 5.20 6.90 -2.00
C THR A 107 4.04 6.72 -2.97
N LEU A 108 2.87 6.38 -2.43
CA LEU A 108 1.61 6.33 -3.17
C LEU A 108 0.71 7.47 -2.70
N HIS A 109 0.33 8.33 -3.65
CA HIS A 109 -0.79 9.25 -3.50
C HIS A 109 -1.97 8.71 -4.32
N ARG A 110 -3.13 8.61 -3.68
CA ARG A 110 -4.39 8.16 -4.29
C ARG A 110 -5.52 8.90 -3.58
N ALA A 111 -6.18 9.81 -4.29
CA ALA A 111 -7.22 10.67 -3.74
C ALA A 111 -8.64 10.14 -4.04
N GLN A 112 -8.77 9.24 -5.01
CA GLN A 112 -10.01 8.65 -5.45
C GLN A 112 -9.89 7.13 -5.41
N THR A 113 -10.92 6.45 -4.93
CA THR A 113 -11.06 5.01 -5.06
C THR A 113 -12.49 4.62 -5.43
N ILE A 114 -12.63 3.58 -6.25
CA ILE A 114 -13.94 2.98 -6.55
C ILE A 114 -14.60 2.45 -5.27
N ALA A 115 -13.79 1.96 -4.31
CA ALA A 115 -14.26 1.51 -3.00
C ALA A 115 -14.97 2.63 -2.20
N GLU A 116 -14.54 3.88 -2.35
CA GLU A 116 -15.15 5.07 -1.73
C GLU A 116 -16.23 5.72 -2.61
N GLY A 117 -16.62 5.07 -3.72
CA GLY A 117 -17.68 5.55 -4.61
C GLY A 117 -17.23 6.52 -5.71
N HIS A 118 -15.93 6.68 -5.93
CA HIS A 118 -15.40 7.45 -7.07
C HIS A 118 -15.46 6.65 -8.39
N PRO A 119 -15.43 7.31 -9.56
CA PRO A 119 -15.47 6.61 -10.85
C PRO A 119 -14.19 5.82 -11.18
N ARG A 120 -13.11 6.00 -10.41
CA ARG A 120 -11.80 5.38 -10.64
C ARG A 120 -10.96 5.32 -9.38
N CYS A 121 -9.92 4.49 -9.40
CA CYS A 121 -8.80 4.57 -8.46
C CYS A 121 -7.61 5.28 -9.13
N ASP A 122 -7.14 6.41 -8.58
CA ASP A 122 -6.12 7.27 -9.21
C ASP A 122 -4.71 7.03 -8.63
N PHE A 123 -4.03 5.98 -9.09
CA PHE A 123 -2.72 5.62 -8.55
C PHE A 123 -1.63 6.58 -9.05
N ARG A 124 -0.93 7.25 -8.13
CA ARG A 124 0.22 8.12 -8.41
C ARG A 124 1.39 7.72 -7.52
N PHE A 125 2.38 7.02 -8.09
CA PHE A 125 3.58 6.61 -7.37
C PHE A 125 4.76 7.52 -7.67
N ARG A 126 5.51 7.88 -6.63
CA ARG A 126 6.70 8.74 -6.70
C ARG A 126 7.84 8.17 -5.87
N LYS A 127 9.08 8.56 -6.19
CA LYS A 127 10.23 8.25 -5.32
C LYS A 127 9.98 8.83 -3.93
N THR A 128 10.27 8.04 -2.89
CA THR A 128 10.21 8.56 -1.52
C THR A 128 11.27 9.66 -1.37
N PRO A 129 10.90 10.87 -0.94
CA PRO A 129 11.87 11.95 -0.75
C PRO A 129 12.85 11.58 0.35
N ILE A 130 14.14 11.83 0.11
CA ILE A 130 15.19 11.67 1.12
C ILE A 130 15.06 12.84 2.09
N VAL A 131 14.57 12.58 3.30
CA VAL A 131 14.59 13.57 4.38
C VAL A 131 15.94 13.50 5.07
N TRP A 132 16.80 14.49 4.85
CA TRP A 132 18.06 14.63 5.55
C TRP A 132 17.80 15.08 7.00
N THR A 133 17.86 14.16 7.96
CA THR A 133 17.83 14.52 9.37
C THR A 133 19.23 14.94 9.81
N THR A 134 19.43 16.22 10.11
CA THR A 134 20.69 16.70 10.71
C THR A 134 20.83 16.08 12.11
N LYS A 135 22.02 15.53 12.42
CA LYS A 135 22.42 14.79 13.64
C LYS A 135 22.09 15.43 15.02
N LYS A 136 21.49 16.62 15.11
CA LYS A 136 21.24 17.31 16.40
C LYS A 136 20.08 16.74 17.23
N SER A 137 19.21 15.87 16.70
CA SER A 137 18.00 15.42 17.41
C SER A 137 18.06 14.00 18.01
N VAL A 138 19.23 13.35 18.07
CA VAL A 138 19.35 11.97 18.64
C VAL A 138 19.45 11.96 20.17
N LYS A 139 19.69 13.11 20.83
CA LYS A 139 19.85 13.17 22.29
C LYS A 139 18.56 13.16 23.13
N SER A 140 17.36 13.21 22.53
CA SER A 140 16.11 13.27 23.29
C SER A 140 15.33 11.95 23.38
N ILE A 141 15.73 10.89 22.67
CA ILE A 141 14.92 9.66 22.57
C ILE A 141 15.34 8.59 23.61
N HIS A 142 16.48 8.76 24.29
CA HIS A 142 16.99 7.78 25.28
C HIS A 142 16.62 8.07 26.76
N ALA A 143 15.61 8.90 27.03
CA ALA A 143 15.20 9.25 28.41
C ALA A 143 13.73 8.94 28.70
N SER A 144 13.21 7.79 28.25
CA SER A 144 11.86 7.34 28.65
C SER A 144 11.74 5.85 28.99
N HIS A 145 12.86 5.14 29.11
CA HIS A 145 12.89 3.78 29.68
C HIS A 145 13.49 3.81 31.10
N LEU A 146 12.77 4.36 32.07
CA LEU A 146 12.89 3.93 33.47
C LEU A 146 11.70 4.42 34.31
N ALA A 147 10.63 3.61 34.38
CA ALA A 147 9.70 3.60 35.51
C ALA A 147 8.84 2.32 35.45
N LEU A 148 9.43 1.18 35.81
CA LEU A 148 8.63 0.08 36.37
C LEU A 148 8.22 0.55 37.77
N LYS A 149 6.95 0.95 37.95
CA LYS A 149 6.33 1.01 39.27
C LYS A 149 5.74 -0.36 39.56
N VAL A 150 6.40 -1.12 40.43
CA VAL A 150 5.79 -2.26 41.13
C VAL A 150 5.20 -1.69 42.42
N THR A 151 3.87 -1.73 42.55
CA THR A 151 3.15 -1.50 43.81
C THR A 151 2.99 -2.83 44.53
N PRO A 152 3.39 -2.96 45.82
CA PRO A 152 3.00 -4.10 46.63
C PRO A 152 1.57 -3.92 47.16
N ALA A 153 0.85 -5.03 47.29
CA ALA A 153 -0.33 -5.18 48.14
C ALA A 153 0.09 -5.74 49.50
#